data_AF-A0A8S3A7C6-F1
#
_entry.id   AF-A0A8S3A7C6-F1
#
_cell.length_a   1.000
_cell.length_b   1.000
_cell.length_c   1.000
_cell.angle_alpha   90.00
_cell.angle_beta   90.00
_cell.angle_gamma   90.00
#
_symmetry.space_group_name_H-M   'P 1'
#
loop_
_entity.id
_entity.type
_entity.pdbx_description
1 polymer ?
#
loop_
_entity_poly.entity_id
_entity_poly.type
_entity_poly.pdbx_seq_one_letter_code
_entity_poly.pdbx_strand_id
1 'polypeptide(L)' 'TQGLMTNGAHIVEINLSDNAFGPIGVKGLESFLCSSACFTLEELRLNNCGMGIDGGKVNKNEFVLCLKNLI' A
#
# COMPACT_ATOMS: atom_id res chain seq x y z
N THR A 1 -3.20 -10.92 -2.72
CA THR A 1 -4.00 -9.84 -2.12
C THR A 1 -5.49 -10.16 -2.09
N GLN A 2 -6.07 -10.78 -3.13
CA GLN A 2 -7.50 -11.18 -3.15
C GLN A 2 -7.98 -11.91 -1.90
N GLY A 3 -7.21 -12.88 -1.39
CA GLY A 3 -7.58 -13.59 -0.16
C GLY A 3 -7.72 -12.69 1.07
N LEU A 4 -6.90 -11.64 1.22
CA LEU A 4 -7.03 -10.71 2.35
C LEU A 4 -8.29 -9.86 2.22
N MET A 5 -8.60 -9.42 0.99
CA MET A 5 -9.77 -8.60 0.68
C MET A 5 -11.09 -9.38 0.84
N THR A 6 -11.14 -10.63 0.37
CA THR A 6 -12.37 -11.44 0.38
C THR A 6 -12.67 -12.07 1.74
N ASN A 7 -11.65 -12.27 2.58
CA ASN A 7 -11.82 -12.84 3.92
C ASN A 7 -12.06 -11.78 5.01
N GLY A 8 -12.24 -10.51 4.64
CA GLY A 8 -12.48 -9.42 5.59
C GLY A 8 -11.33 -9.22 6.57
N ALA A 9 -10.08 -9.41 6.12
CA ALA A 9 -8.93 -9.19 6.98
C ALA A 9 -8.83 -7.70 7.33
N HIS A 10 -8.50 -7.41 8.58
CA HIS A 10 -8.26 -6.05 9.08
C HIS A 10 -6.77 -5.91 9.40
N ILE A 11 -6.03 -5.33 8.47
CA ILE A 11 -4.59 -5.15 8.62
C ILE A 11 -4.35 -3.86 9.41
N VAL A 12 -3.59 -3.95 10.49
CA VAL A 12 -3.22 -2.82 11.35
C VAL A 12 -1.77 -2.38 11.15
N GLU A 13 -0.88 -3.32 10.83
CA GLU A 13 0.52 -3.05 10.49
C GLU A 13 0.92 -3.87 9.26
N ILE A 14 1.66 -3.24 8.35
CA ILE A 14 2.34 -3.95 7.27
C ILE A 14 3.75 -3.42 7.04
N ASN A 15 4.71 -4.34 7.03
CA ASN A 15 6.09 -4.04 6.67
C ASN A 15 6.44 -4.70 5.34
N LEU A 16 6.73 -3.88 4.34
CA LEU A 16 7.09 -4.28 2.99
C LEU A 16 8.51 -3.80 2.63
N SER A 17 9.31 -3.42 3.62
CA SER A 17 10.68 -2.97 3.43
C SER A 17 11.53 -4.04 2.73
N ASP A 18 12.56 -3.59 2.02
CA ASP A 18 13.55 -4.43 1.33
C ASP A 18 12.97 -5.34 0.23
N ASN A 19 11.85 -4.93 -0.37
CA ASN A 19 11.29 -5.57 -1.56
C ASN A 19 11.63 -4.78 -2.83
N ALA A 20 11.78 -5.45 -3.97
CA ALA A 20 12.07 -4.79 -5.25
C ALA A 20 10.81 -4.68 -6.12
N PHE A 21 9.89 -3.77 -5.77
CA PHE A 21 8.61 -3.67 -6.49
C PHE A 21 8.75 -3.20 -7.93
N GLY A 22 9.71 -2.32 -8.21
CA GLY A 22 9.85 -1.66 -9.51
C GLY A 22 8.60 -0.86 -9.91
N PRO A 23 8.60 -0.25 -11.11
CA PRO A 23 7.49 0.57 -11.58
C PRO A 23 6.16 -0.18 -11.73
N ILE A 24 6.23 -1.50 -12.02
CA ILE A 24 5.04 -2.35 -12.19
C ILE A 24 4.43 -2.71 -10.84
N GLY A 25 5.26 -3.09 -9.86
CA GLY A 25 4.78 -3.50 -8.53
C GLY A 25 4.13 -2.36 -7.75
N VAL A 26 4.56 -1.11 -7.99
CA VAL A 26 3.96 0.10 -7.40
C VAL A 26 2.45 0.19 -7.65
N LYS A 27 1.98 -0.12 -8.86
CA LYS A 27 0.53 -0.07 -9.21
C LYS A 27 -0.28 -1.14 -8.46
N GLY A 28 0.31 -2.33 -8.30
CA GLY A 28 -0.30 -3.41 -7.54
C GLY A 28 -0.36 -3.10 -6.04
N LEU A 29 0.69 -2.48 -5.52
CA LEU A 29 0.77 -2.01 -4.15
C LEU A 29 -0.29 -0.93 -3.86
N GLU A 30 -0.45 0.04 -4.75
CA GLU A 30 -1.50 1.07 -4.68
C GLU A 30 -2.90 0.44 -4.61
N SER A 31 -3.22 -0.48 -5.52
CA SER A 31 -4.50 -1.19 -5.54
C SER A 31 -4.78 -1.93 -4.21
N PHE A 32 -3.74 -2.51 -3.60
CA PHE A 32 -3.87 -3.24 -2.34
C PHE A 32 -4.07 -2.31 -1.15
N LEU A 33 -3.28 -1.24 -1.03
CA LEU A 33 -3.37 -0.29 0.08
C LEU A 33 -4.67 0.53 0.03
N CYS A 34 -5.27 0.68 -1.15
CA CYS A 34 -6.60 1.28 -1.32
C CYS A 34 -7.78 0.30 -1.12
N SER A 35 -7.51 -0.97 -0.81
CA SER A 35 -8.56 -1.96 -0.57
C SER A 35 -9.10 -1.90 0.86
N SER A 36 -10.31 -2.43 1.07
CA SER A 36 -10.94 -2.51 2.40
C SER A 36 -10.11 -3.24 3.44
N ALA A 37 -9.20 -4.14 3.03
CA ALA A 37 -8.32 -4.85 3.93
C ALA A 37 -7.33 -3.94 4.68
N CYS A 38 -7.04 -2.76 4.12
CA CYS A 38 -6.13 -1.77 4.71
C CYS A 38 -6.86 -0.58 5.35
N PHE A 39 -8.20 -0.62 5.46
CA PHE A 39 -9.00 0.42 6.13
C PHE A 39 -8.89 0.37 7.67
N THR A 40 -7.93 -0.36 8.20
CA THR A 40 -7.55 -0.29 9.62
C THR A 40 -6.05 -0.10 9.77
N LEU A 41 -5.34 0.20 8.67
CA LEU A 41 -3.89 0.22 8.65
C LEU A 41 -3.38 1.46 9.38
N GLU A 42 -2.67 1.24 10.49
CA GLU A 42 -2.09 2.27 11.33
C GLU A 42 -0.60 2.47 11.00
N GLU A 43 0.11 1.38 10.67
CA GLU A 43 1.54 1.44 10.35
C GLU A 43 1.89 0.78 9.02
N LEU A 44 2.60 1.53 8.18
CA LEU A 44 3.11 1.09 6.88
C LEU A 44 4.61 1.39 6.77
N ARG A 45 5.42 0.36 6.52
CA ARG A 45 6.88 0.48 6.32
C ARG A 45 7.27 0.11 4.90
N LEU A 46 7.88 1.05 4.17
CA LEU A 46 8.29 0.93 2.77
C LEU A 46 9.76 1.34 2.54
N ASN A 47 10.67 0.89 3.40
CA ASN A 47 12.08 1.22 3.27
C ASN A 47 12.75 0.39 2.18
N ASN A 48 13.63 0.99 1.38
CA ASN A 48 14.42 0.28 0.36
C ASN A 48 13.56 -0.56 -0.62
N CYS A 49 12.41 -0.03 -1.03
CA CYS A 49 11.41 -0.78 -1.80
C CYS A 49 11.62 -0.82 -3.34
N GLY A 50 12.80 -0.40 -3.83
CA GLY A 50 13.19 -0.56 -5.24
C GLY A 50 12.18 -0.04 -6.27
N MET A 51 11.44 1.05 -5.98
CA MET A 51 10.28 1.50 -6.78
C MET A 51 10.65 2.33 -8.02
N GLY A 52 11.93 2.64 -8.20
CA GLY A 52 12.43 3.46 -9.32
C GLY A 52 11.88 4.89 -9.32
N ILE A 53 12.06 5.60 -10.43
CA ILE A 53 11.65 7.01 -10.58
C ILE A 53 10.14 7.22 -10.43
N ASP A 54 9.34 6.20 -10.75
CA ASP A 54 7.89 6.27 -10.66
C ASP A 54 7.36 6.02 -9.24
N GLY A 55 8.14 5.36 -8.38
CA GLY A 55 7.84 5.23 -6.96
C GLY A 55 7.75 6.57 -6.23
N GLY A 56 8.57 7.53 -6.62
CA GLY A 56 8.50 8.91 -6.09
C GLY A 56 7.36 9.74 -6.67
N LYS A 57 6.72 9.29 -7.75
CA LYS A 57 5.56 9.92 -8.39
C LYS A 57 4.24 9.38 -7.89
N VAL A 58 4.26 8.32 -7.06
CA VAL A 58 3.09 7.90 -6.31
C VAL A 58 2.56 9.14 -5.63
N ASN A 59 1.39 9.57 -6.09
CA ASN A 59 0.87 10.87 -5.74
C ASN A 59 0.63 10.82 -4.24
N LYS A 60 1.39 11.59 -3.45
CA LYS A 60 1.18 11.65 -2.00
C LYS A 60 -0.30 11.86 -1.68
N ASN A 61 -1.01 12.57 -2.55
CA ASN A 61 -2.44 12.79 -2.45
C ASN A 61 -3.29 11.53 -2.65
N GLU A 62 -2.98 10.60 -3.56
CA GLU A 62 -3.73 9.33 -3.71
C GLU A 62 -3.47 8.38 -2.55
N PHE A 63 -2.21 8.25 -2.14
CA PHE A 63 -1.84 7.43 -0.98
C PHE A 63 -2.47 7.96 0.32
N VAL A 64 -2.41 9.27 0.52
CA VAL A 64 -3.05 9.94 1.65
C VAL A 64 -4.57 9.93 1.51
N LEU A 65 -5.16 9.93 0.31
CA LEU A 65 -6.62 9.85 0.12
C LEU A 65 -7.15 8.45 0.48
N CYS A 66 -6.47 7.38 0.08
CA CYS A 66 -6.81 6.02 0.52
C CYS A 66 -6.68 5.86 2.03
N LEU A 67 -5.68 6.51 2.64
CA LEU A 67 -5.51 6.55 4.10
C LEU A 67 -6.36 7.64 4.81
N LYS A 68 -7.11 8.49 4.09
CA LYS A 68 -7.97 9.53 4.69
C LYS A 68 -9.44 9.12 4.77
N ASN A 69 -9.86 8.13 3.99
CA ASN A 69 -11.16 7.46 4.19
C ASN A 69 -11.20 6.58 5.47
N LEU A 70 -10.13 6.64 6.26
CA LEU A 70 -9.95 6.02 7.58
C LEU A 70 -10.51 6.86 8.74
N ILE A 71 -11.03 8.07 8.49
CA ILE A 71 -11.60 8.98 9.51
C ILE A 71 -12.94 9.54 9.03
#